data_AF-A0A1Y1N6R3-F1
#
_entry.id   AF-A0A1Y1N6R3-F1
#
_cell.length_a   1.000
_cell.length_b   1.000
_cell.length_c   1.000
_cell.angle_alpha   90.00
_cell.angle_beta   90.00
_cell.angle_gamma   90.00
#
_symmetry.space_group_name_H-M   'P 1'
#
loop_
_entity.id
_entity.type
_entity.pdbx_description
1 polymer ?
#
loop_
_entity_poly.entity_id
_entity_poly.type
_entity_poly.pdbx_seq_one_letter_code
_entity_poly.pdbx_strand_id
1 'polypeptide(L)'
;MGDKKKQADDDDRDYRVEFLFNYLSKSWKLKTDKWNKMWGTDEYARIILNFFNKADAPRLIMMTNLGGQLVPVTDFPSNLKTKCSYFIRKKNAVITATNIREVLFMGDKSPKPIEELSALVEHGLLPFISNPDNRAQWPSEVVEDMIKHVYAFKNKLIQIKGAIRGQTVLPMPPGIDKIYDASLQFRESGGAEVDLGLKSSIEGSVLQWTSLCNDVLQQTSEEALAHGENPTPIAEFNFWNSRLKNLESIFDQFRDPRVKKMILYLELTNSSYLSCFKCIFQDVVAAILEAKDICMYLKAVRPHIEKLDESEFLET
;
A
#
# COMPACT_ATOMS: atom_id res chain seq x y z
N MET A 1 45.22 -9.34 -39.12
CA MET A 1 45.41 -8.93 -37.71
C MET A 1 44.18 -8.25 -37.09
N GLY A 2 43.20 -7.75 -37.87
CA GLY A 2 41.97 -7.15 -37.33
C GLY A 2 40.95 -8.14 -36.75
N ASP A 3 40.77 -9.32 -37.34
CA ASP A 3 39.76 -10.29 -36.87
C ASP A 3 40.14 -10.97 -35.55
N LYS A 4 41.42 -11.31 -35.35
CA LYS A 4 41.89 -11.86 -34.07
C LYS A 4 41.79 -10.87 -32.91
N LYS A 5 41.84 -9.56 -33.18
CA LYS A 5 41.70 -8.51 -32.16
C LYS A 5 40.23 -8.28 -31.78
N LYS A 6 39.33 -8.30 -32.78
CA LYS A 6 37.87 -8.30 -32.55
C LYS A 6 37.38 -9.55 -31.80
N GLN A 7 37.99 -10.71 -32.06
CA GLN A 7 37.60 -11.98 -31.43
C GLN A 7 38.16 -12.11 -30.00
N ALA A 8 39.32 -11.51 -29.71
CA ALA A 8 39.85 -11.39 -28.35
C ALA A 8 39.09 -10.36 -27.49
N ASP A 9 38.61 -9.26 -28.09
CA ASP A 9 37.76 -8.25 -27.41
C ASP A 9 36.32 -8.76 -27.12
N ASP A 10 35.89 -9.86 -27.74
CA ASP A 10 34.60 -10.53 -27.49
C ASP A 10 34.71 -11.61 -26.39
N ASP A 11 35.88 -12.22 -26.22
CA ASP A 11 36.14 -13.27 -25.21
C ASP A 11 36.32 -12.70 -23.78
N ASP A 12 36.62 -11.41 -23.64
CA ASP A 12 36.83 -10.73 -22.34
C ASP A 12 35.55 -10.05 -21.80
N ARG A 13 34.42 -10.16 -22.50
CA ARG A 13 33.15 -9.53 -22.11
C ARG A 13 32.22 -10.53 -21.44
N ASP A 14 32.03 -10.36 -20.13
CA ASP A 14 31.06 -11.13 -19.37
C ASP A 14 29.62 -10.77 -19.80
N TYR A 15 29.03 -11.63 -20.63
CA TYR A 15 27.65 -11.49 -21.13
C TYR A 15 26.61 -11.28 -20.01
N ARG A 16 26.86 -11.79 -18.79
CA ARG A 16 25.95 -11.63 -17.66
C ARG A 16 25.93 -10.17 -17.18
N VAL A 17 27.08 -9.51 -17.23
CA VAL A 17 27.25 -8.08 -16.90
C VAL A 17 26.56 -7.22 -17.98
N GLU A 18 26.75 -7.56 -19.25
CA GLU A 18 26.04 -6.89 -20.36
C GLU A 18 24.52 -7.08 -20.25
N PHE A 19 24.05 -8.26 -19.85
CA PHE A 19 22.64 -8.52 -19.61
C PHE A 19 22.05 -7.59 -18.55
N LEU A 20 22.72 -7.43 -17.41
CA LEU A 20 22.30 -6.50 -16.36
C LEU A 20 22.25 -5.06 -16.88
N PHE A 21 23.32 -4.62 -17.55
CA PHE A 21 23.37 -3.27 -18.13
C PHE A 21 22.22 -3.03 -19.11
N ASN A 22 21.95 -4.00 -20.00
CA ASN A 22 20.86 -3.93 -20.98
C ASN A 22 19.49 -3.88 -20.31
N TYR A 23 19.28 -4.65 -19.24
CA TYR A 23 18.04 -4.61 -18.46
C TYR A 23 17.83 -3.22 -17.84
N LEU A 24 18.84 -2.70 -17.14
CA LEU A 24 18.77 -1.39 -16.49
C LEU A 24 18.65 -0.25 -17.50
N SER A 25 19.32 -0.34 -18.64
CA SER A 25 19.22 0.65 -19.72
C SER A 25 17.80 0.74 -20.26
N LYS A 26 17.13 -0.41 -20.45
CA LYS A 26 15.74 -0.45 -20.93
C LYS A 26 14.75 0.00 -19.87
N SER A 27 14.88 -0.50 -18.64
CA SER A 27 13.94 -0.16 -17.59
C SER A 27 14.14 1.29 -17.10
N TRP A 28 15.36 1.70 -16.78
CA TRP A 28 15.64 2.98 -16.12
C TRP A 28 16.00 4.12 -17.07
N LYS A 29 16.22 3.82 -18.36
CA LYS A 29 16.95 4.72 -19.27
C LYS A 29 18.31 5.09 -18.67
N LEU A 30 18.98 4.10 -18.05
CA LEU A 30 20.25 4.28 -17.37
C LEU A 30 21.32 4.76 -18.36
N LYS A 31 22.05 5.83 -18.00
CA LYS A 31 23.16 6.33 -18.80
C LYS A 31 24.40 5.46 -18.58
N THR A 32 25.15 5.22 -19.65
CA THR A 32 26.40 4.45 -19.65
C THR A 32 27.41 4.98 -18.63
N ASP A 33 27.54 6.29 -18.46
CA ASP A 33 28.48 6.88 -17.47
C ASP A 33 28.17 6.47 -16.03
N LYS A 34 26.88 6.38 -15.67
CA LYS A 34 26.46 5.93 -14.33
C LYS A 34 26.78 4.46 -14.11
N TRP A 35 26.60 3.64 -15.14
CA TRP A 35 26.97 2.23 -15.12
C TRP A 35 28.48 2.06 -14.97
N ASN A 36 29.27 2.73 -15.82
CA ASN A 36 30.72 2.64 -15.82
C ASN A 36 31.32 3.08 -14.47
N LYS A 37 30.78 4.13 -13.85
CA LYS A 37 31.21 4.57 -12.52
C LYS A 37 30.95 3.52 -11.43
N MET A 38 29.78 2.87 -11.47
CA MET A 38 29.45 1.79 -10.53
C MET A 38 30.32 0.56 -10.79
N TRP A 39 30.43 0.13 -12.05
CA TRP A 39 31.21 -1.04 -12.45
C TRP A 39 32.70 -0.88 -12.19
N GLY A 40 33.25 0.33 -12.34
CA GLY A 40 34.63 0.66 -12.00
C GLY A 40 34.92 0.73 -10.51
N THR A 41 33.93 0.51 -9.64
CA THR A 41 34.14 0.38 -8.19
C THR A 41 34.29 -1.09 -7.83
N ASP A 42 35.49 -1.51 -7.42
CA ASP A 42 35.84 -2.93 -7.18
C ASP A 42 34.89 -3.65 -6.22
N GLU A 43 34.42 -2.95 -5.18
CA GLU A 43 33.46 -3.50 -4.22
C GLU A 43 32.13 -3.85 -4.90
N TYR A 44 31.60 -2.96 -5.74
CA TYR A 44 30.34 -3.15 -6.45
C TYR A 44 30.46 -4.23 -7.53
N ALA A 45 31.56 -4.25 -8.28
CA ALA A 45 31.85 -5.31 -9.24
C ALA A 45 31.90 -6.68 -8.53
N ARG A 46 32.56 -6.75 -7.36
CA ARG A 46 32.63 -7.98 -6.56
C ARG A 46 31.26 -8.46 -6.09
N ILE A 47 30.35 -7.57 -5.69
CA ILE A 47 28.98 -7.95 -5.31
C ILE A 47 28.25 -8.60 -6.50
N ILE A 48 28.34 -7.98 -7.68
CA ILE A 48 27.67 -8.49 -8.90
C ILE A 48 28.28 -9.84 -9.34
N LEU A 49 29.61 -9.95 -9.36
CA LEU A 49 30.29 -11.19 -9.74
C LEU A 49 30.06 -12.31 -8.73
N ASN A 50 30.04 -12.00 -7.42
CA ASN A 50 29.66 -12.95 -6.38
C ASN A 50 28.23 -13.45 -6.59
N PHE A 51 27.30 -12.55 -6.92
CA PHE A 51 25.95 -12.96 -7.29
C PHE A 51 26.00 -13.93 -8.48
N PHE A 52 26.73 -13.66 -9.56
CA PHE A 52 26.74 -14.63 -10.65
C PHE A 52 27.39 -15.98 -10.31
N ASN A 53 28.51 -15.95 -9.58
CA ASN A 53 29.38 -17.11 -9.39
C ASN A 53 28.99 -17.99 -8.19
N LYS A 54 28.26 -17.44 -7.21
CA LYS A 54 27.84 -18.18 -6.01
C LYS A 54 26.38 -18.64 -6.13
N ALA A 55 26.17 -19.95 -6.13
CA ALA A 55 24.85 -20.56 -6.30
C ALA A 55 23.89 -20.26 -5.13
N ASP A 56 24.42 -19.92 -3.95
CA ASP A 56 23.71 -19.61 -2.72
C ASP A 56 23.38 -18.11 -2.54
N ALA A 57 23.86 -17.22 -3.43
CA ALA A 57 23.54 -15.80 -3.36
C ALA A 57 22.09 -15.56 -3.83
N PRO A 58 21.11 -15.30 -2.93
CA PRO A 58 19.70 -15.46 -3.25
C PRO A 58 19.15 -14.36 -4.16
N ARG A 59 19.72 -13.16 -4.09
CA ARG A 59 19.23 -11.99 -4.81
C ARG A 59 20.31 -10.93 -5.02
N LEU A 60 20.12 -10.13 -6.04
CA LEU A 60 20.85 -8.89 -6.33
C LEU A 60 19.84 -7.79 -6.58
N ILE A 61 20.06 -6.61 -6.01
CA ILE A 61 19.20 -5.45 -6.17
C ILE A 61 20.05 -4.28 -6.64
N MET A 62 19.62 -3.68 -7.74
CA MET A 62 20.21 -2.46 -8.29
C MET A 62 19.36 -1.30 -7.84
N MET A 63 19.94 -0.34 -7.13
CA MET A 63 19.23 0.82 -6.58
C MET A 63 20.04 2.11 -6.74
N THR A 64 19.39 3.25 -6.53
CA THR A 64 20.09 4.53 -6.38
C THR A 64 20.20 4.88 -4.90
N ASN A 65 21.41 5.15 -4.41
CA ASN A 65 21.61 5.57 -3.03
C ASN A 65 21.18 7.04 -2.80
N LEU A 66 21.26 7.53 -1.56
CA LEU A 66 20.87 8.91 -1.23
C LEU A 66 21.70 9.97 -1.98
N GLY A 67 22.93 9.63 -2.38
CA GLY A 67 23.82 10.48 -3.18
C GLY A 67 23.58 10.41 -4.69
N GLY A 68 22.53 9.72 -5.17
CA GLY A 68 22.19 9.66 -6.59
C GLY A 68 23.05 8.69 -7.42
N GLN A 69 23.86 7.85 -6.75
CA GLN A 69 24.75 6.88 -7.38
C GLN A 69 24.05 5.53 -7.53
N LEU A 70 24.30 4.84 -8.65
CA LEU A 70 23.88 3.46 -8.84
C LEU A 70 24.73 2.54 -7.97
N VAL A 71 24.09 1.69 -7.17
CA VAL A 71 24.75 0.74 -6.29
C VAL A 71 24.08 -0.65 -6.36
N PRO A 72 24.86 -1.74 -6.36
CA PRO A 72 24.34 -3.09 -6.13
C PRO A 72 24.28 -3.40 -4.63
N VAL A 73 23.19 -4.01 -4.18
CA VAL A 73 23.00 -4.49 -2.81
C VAL A 73 22.39 -5.89 -2.81
N THR A 74 22.53 -6.63 -1.71
CA THR A 74 22.05 -8.02 -1.58
C THR A 74 20.72 -8.15 -0.87
N ASP A 75 20.20 -7.07 -0.28
CA ASP A 75 18.93 -7.05 0.44
C ASP A 75 18.12 -5.82 0.10
N PHE A 76 16.79 -5.94 0.25
CA PHE A 76 15.90 -4.83 -0.04
C PHE A 76 16.15 -3.70 0.97
N PRO A 77 16.46 -2.48 0.50
CA PRO A 77 16.62 -1.35 1.40
C PRO A 77 15.27 -1.04 2.08
N SER A 78 15.33 -0.59 3.32
CA SER A 78 14.15 -0.15 4.07
C SER A 78 13.50 1.08 3.44
N ASN A 79 14.30 1.99 2.86
CA ASN A 79 13.85 3.24 2.26
C ASN A 79 14.33 3.37 0.81
N LEU A 80 13.37 3.41 -0.12
CA LEU A 80 13.61 3.66 -1.54
C LEU A 80 13.10 5.06 -1.91
N LYS A 81 14.00 5.91 -2.41
CA LYS A 81 13.60 7.21 -3.00
C LYS A 81 13.16 7.06 -4.45
N THR A 82 13.77 6.13 -5.17
CA THR A 82 13.49 5.82 -6.56
C THR A 82 13.20 4.34 -6.71
N LYS A 83 12.70 3.94 -7.88
CA LYS A 83 12.57 2.52 -8.21
C LYS A 83 13.91 1.78 -8.08
N CYS A 84 13.84 0.49 -7.79
CA CYS A 84 14.98 -0.43 -7.86
C CYS A 84 14.65 -1.62 -8.77
N SER A 85 15.67 -2.29 -9.31
CA SER A 85 15.51 -3.54 -10.06
C SER A 85 16.04 -4.67 -9.23
N TYR A 86 15.30 -5.77 -9.16
CA TYR A 86 15.70 -6.97 -8.43
C TYR A 86 15.95 -8.12 -9.40
N PHE A 87 16.87 -8.99 -9.01
CA PHE A 87 17.22 -10.24 -9.68
C PHE A 87 17.29 -11.32 -8.60
N ILE A 88 16.25 -12.13 -8.50
CA ILE A 88 16.06 -13.14 -7.45
C ILE A 88 16.26 -14.52 -8.08
N ARG A 89 17.04 -15.41 -7.45
CA ARG A 89 17.18 -16.79 -7.91
C ARG A 89 15.90 -17.59 -7.64
N LYS A 90 15.47 -18.35 -8.63
CA LYS A 90 14.40 -19.36 -8.50
C LYS A 90 14.91 -20.68 -7.92
N LYS A 91 16.20 -20.98 -8.12
CA LYS A 91 16.88 -22.21 -7.68
C LYS A 91 18.36 -21.95 -7.41
N ASN A 92 18.96 -22.76 -6.54
CA ASN A 92 20.39 -22.69 -6.23
C ASN A 92 21.21 -23.18 -7.43
N ALA A 93 21.66 -22.25 -8.26
CA ALA A 93 22.49 -22.53 -9.43
C ALA A 93 23.39 -21.33 -9.73
N VAL A 94 24.60 -21.61 -10.24
CA VAL A 94 25.50 -20.59 -10.78
C VAL A 94 24.85 -19.98 -12.03
N ILE A 95 24.93 -18.66 -12.17
CA ILE A 95 24.40 -17.95 -13.34
C ILE A 95 25.48 -17.95 -14.43
N THR A 96 25.14 -18.53 -15.57
CA THR A 96 25.93 -18.54 -16.80
C THR A 96 25.27 -17.65 -17.84
N ALA A 97 25.97 -17.35 -18.94
CA ALA A 97 25.41 -16.55 -20.03
C ALA A 97 24.14 -17.16 -20.66
N THR A 98 23.99 -18.49 -20.59
CA THR A 98 22.91 -19.22 -21.24
C THR A 98 21.71 -19.50 -20.34
N ASN A 99 21.87 -19.46 -19.01
CA ASN A 99 20.81 -19.87 -18.07
C ASN A 99 20.12 -18.71 -17.33
N ILE A 100 20.51 -17.45 -17.60
CA ILE A 100 20.06 -16.25 -16.85
C ILE A 100 18.54 -16.21 -16.67
N ARG A 101 17.77 -16.36 -17.75
CA ARG A 101 16.29 -16.25 -17.73
C ARG A 101 15.61 -17.44 -17.05
N GLU A 102 16.25 -18.61 -17.09
CA GLU A 102 15.76 -19.81 -16.44
C GLU A 102 15.93 -19.67 -14.92
N VAL A 103 17.13 -19.28 -14.47
CA VAL A 103 17.52 -19.23 -13.05
C VAL A 103 16.97 -18.00 -12.34
N LEU A 104 16.74 -16.88 -13.04
CA LEU A 104 16.33 -15.61 -12.41
C LEU A 104 14.86 -15.25 -12.61
N PHE A 105 14.25 -14.78 -11.53
CA PHE A 105 13.06 -13.94 -11.52
C PHE A 105 13.53 -12.48 -11.39
N MET A 106 13.20 -11.65 -12.37
CA MET A 106 13.68 -10.27 -12.45
C MET A 106 12.51 -9.32 -12.63
N GLY A 107 12.64 -8.13 -12.06
CA GLY A 107 11.59 -7.13 -12.12
C GLY A 107 12.04 -5.80 -11.52
N ASP A 108 11.14 -4.82 -11.62
CA ASP A 108 11.30 -3.54 -10.97
C ASP A 108 10.37 -3.44 -9.78
N LYS A 109 10.76 -2.61 -8.82
CA LYS A 109 9.99 -2.30 -7.63
C LYS A 109 9.87 -0.79 -7.46
N SER A 110 8.66 -0.33 -7.21
CA SER A 110 8.35 1.07 -6.89
C SER A 110 8.89 1.49 -5.53
N PRO A 111 9.25 2.78 -5.32
CA PRO A 111 9.54 3.30 -3.99
C PRO A 111 8.32 3.25 -3.04
N LYS A 112 7.12 3.00 -3.57
CA LYS A 112 5.87 2.92 -2.81
C LYS A 112 5.31 1.49 -2.87
N PRO A 113 5.83 0.55 -2.04
CA PRO A 113 5.53 -0.87 -2.14
C PRO A 113 4.05 -1.21 -1.93
N ILE A 114 3.38 -0.51 -1.00
CA ILE A 114 1.96 -0.74 -0.71
C ILE A 114 1.06 -0.24 -1.85
N GLU A 115 1.42 0.87 -2.50
CA GLU A 115 0.68 1.38 -3.66
C GLU A 115 0.83 0.42 -4.86
N GLU A 116 2.03 -0.08 -5.10
CA GLU A 116 2.32 -1.06 -6.15
C GLU A 116 1.59 -2.40 -5.91
N LEU A 117 1.62 -2.91 -4.67
CA LEU A 117 0.90 -4.13 -4.30
C LEU A 117 -0.62 -3.96 -4.42
N SER A 118 -1.15 -2.81 -3.99
CA SER A 118 -2.57 -2.47 -4.17
C SER A 118 -2.96 -2.48 -5.65
N ALA A 119 -2.14 -1.89 -6.53
CA ALA A 119 -2.39 -1.89 -7.96
C ALA A 119 -2.29 -3.30 -8.57
N LEU A 120 -1.33 -4.11 -8.14
CA LEU A 120 -1.18 -5.50 -8.59
C LEU A 120 -2.40 -6.35 -8.21
N VAL A 121 -2.93 -6.19 -7.00
CA VAL A 121 -4.13 -6.92 -6.56
C VAL A 121 -5.35 -6.46 -7.36
N GLU A 122 -5.53 -5.16 -7.52
CA GLU A 122 -6.73 -4.59 -8.17
C GLU A 122 -6.76 -4.78 -9.69
N HIS A 123 -5.62 -4.64 -10.36
CA HIS A 123 -5.54 -4.66 -11.82
C HIS A 123 -4.90 -5.92 -12.39
N GLY A 124 -4.22 -6.72 -11.56
CA GLY A 124 -3.60 -7.98 -11.96
C GLY A 124 -4.35 -9.19 -11.42
N LEU A 125 -4.26 -9.42 -10.11
CA LEU A 125 -4.77 -10.64 -9.47
C LEU A 125 -6.28 -10.73 -9.49
N LEU A 126 -7.00 -9.65 -9.19
CA LEU A 126 -8.46 -9.68 -9.14
C LEU A 126 -9.09 -9.96 -10.52
N PRO A 127 -8.67 -9.31 -11.63
CA PRO A 127 -9.14 -9.68 -12.97
C PRO A 127 -8.70 -11.09 -13.39
N PHE A 128 -7.45 -11.47 -13.08
CA PHE A 128 -6.94 -12.79 -13.40
C PHE A 128 -7.75 -13.89 -12.73
N ILE A 129 -8.02 -13.73 -11.43
CA ILE A 129 -8.83 -14.67 -10.66
C ILE A 129 -10.26 -14.57 -11.17
N SER A 130 -10.88 -13.38 -11.23
CA SER A 130 -12.30 -13.18 -11.58
C SER A 130 -12.73 -13.64 -12.97
N ASN A 131 -11.81 -13.80 -13.92
CA ASN A 131 -12.13 -14.25 -15.27
C ASN A 131 -12.61 -15.72 -15.28
N PRO A 132 -13.84 -16.01 -15.74
CA PRO A 132 -14.36 -17.37 -15.86
C PRO A 132 -13.47 -18.30 -16.71
N ASP A 133 -12.83 -17.79 -17.76
CA ASP A 133 -11.98 -18.58 -18.65
C ASP A 133 -10.76 -19.16 -17.92
N ASN A 134 -10.24 -18.43 -16.94
CA ASN A 134 -9.10 -18.87 -16.13
C ASN A 134 -9.48 -19.91 -15.06
N ARG A 135 -10.79 -20.18 -14.90
CA ARG A 135 -11.35 -21.03 -13.85
C ARG A 135 -12.07 -22.25 -14.38
N ALA A 136 -11.96 -22.56 -15.67
CA ALA A 136 -12.71 -23.65 -16.30
C ALA A 136 -12.52 -25.02 -15.60
N GLN A 137 -11.41 -25.22 -14.88
CA GLN A 137 -11.10 -26.44 -14.13
C GLN A 137 -11.34 -26.33 -12.62
N TRP A 138 -11.77 -25.18 -12.12
CA TRP A 138 -11.92 -24.94 -10.69
C TRP A 138 -13.34 -25.32 -10.24
N PRO A 139 -13.49 -26.06 -9.14
CA PRO A 139 -14.80 -26.25 -8.51
C PRO A 139 -15.43 -24.91 -8.12
N SER A 140 -16.76 -24.82 -8.17
CA SER A 140 -17.53 -23.62 -7.84
C SER A 140 -17.21 -23.07 -6.44
N GLU A 141 -17.02 -23.97 -5.48
CA GLU A 141 -16.76 -23.65 -4.08
C GLU A 141 -15.38 -23.00 -3.93
N VAL A 142 -14.38 -23.49 -4.67
CA VAL A 142 -13.01 -22.94 -4.68
C VAL A 142 -13.00 -21.56 -5.33
N VAL A 143 -13.77 -21.38 -6.41
CA VAL A 143 -13.92 -20.08 -7.06
C VAL A 143 -14.50 -19.05 -6.09
N GLU A 144 -15.58 -19.40 -5.41
CA GLU A 144 -16.23 -18.51 -4.44
C GLU A 144 -15.28 -18.15 -3.27
N ASP A 145 -14.59 -19.16 -2.72
CA ASP A 145 -13.65 -18.96 -1.62
C ASP A 145 -12.44 -18.09 -2.02
N MET A 146 -11.84 -18.36 -3.18
CA MET A 146 -10.73 -17.54 -3.68
C MET A 146 -11.13 -16.10 -3.95
N ILE A 147 -12.34 -15.86 -4.47
CA ILE A 147 -12.86 -14.50 -4.63
C ILE A 147 -12.94 -13.82 -3.26
N LYS A 148 -13.55 -14.46 -2.26
CA LYS A 148 -13.67 -13.92 -0.90
C LYS A 148 -12.30 -13.55 -0.32
N HIS A 149 -11.31 -14.43 -0.42
CA HIS A 149 -9.96 -14.18 0.07
C HIS A 149 -9.26 -13.01 -0.63
N VAL A 150 -9.39 -12.89 -1.95
CA VAL A 150 -8.78 -11.77 -2.72
C VAL A 150 -9.43 -10.44 -2.36
N TYR A 151 -10.76 -10.40 -2.19
CA TYR A 151 -11.46 -9.20 -1.74
C TYR A 151 -11.08 -8.82 -0.31
N ALA A 152 -10.98 -9.79 0.61
CA ALA A 152 -10.51 -9.55 1.97
C ALA A 152 -9.09 -8.97 1.97
N PHE A 153 -8.19 -9.52 1.15
CA PHE A 153 -6.83 -9.01 1.00
C PHE A 153 -6.79 -7.60 0.40
N LYS A 154 -7.58 -7.34 -0.64
CA LYS A 154 -7.75 -5.99 -1.24
C LYS A 154 -8.20 -4.98 -0.18
N ASN A 155 -9.22 -5.32 0.60
CA ASN A 155 -9.76 -4.44 1.64
C ASN A 155 -8.71 -4.14 2.71
N LYS A 156 -7.94 -5.15 3.14
CA LYS A 156 -6.85 -4.94 4.11
C LYS A 156 -5.75 -4.05 3.54
N LEU A 157 -5.38 -4.21 2.27
CA LEU A 157 -4.38 -3.34 1.63
C LEU A 157 -4.86 -1.89 1.51
N ILE A 158 -6.13 -1.67 1.19
CA ILE A 158 -6.72 -0.34 1.15
C ILE A 158 -6.65 0.31 2.54
N GLN A 159 -6.98 -0.43 3.60
CA GLN A 159 -6.85 0.04 4.98
C GLN A 159 -5.41 0.40 5.34
N ILE A 160 -4.43 -0.46 5.03
CA ILE A 160 -3.01 -0.18 5.28
C ILE A 160 -2.54 1.05 4.49
N LYS A 161 -2.94 1.17 3.23
CA LYS A 161 -2.64 2.34 2.38
C LYS A 161 -3.21 3.62 2.98
N GLY A 162 -4.42 3.56 3.53
CA GLY A 162 -5.03 4.65 4.27
C GLY A 162 -4.24 5.00 5.53
N ALA A 163 -3.94 4.00 6.38
CA ALA A 163 -3.25 4.18 7.65
C ALA A 163 -1.86 4.82 7.46
N ILE A 164 -1.10 4.43 6.44
CA ILE A 164 0.19 5.05 6.07
C ILE A 164 0.03 6.54 5.74
N ARG A 165 -1.15 6.96 5.28
CA ARG A 165 -1.49 8.37 4.98
C ARG A 165 -2.20 9.07 6.14
N GLY A 166 -2.31 8.42 7.31
CA GLY A 166 -3.05 8.93 8.47
C GLY A 166 -4.56 8.97 8.26
N GLN A 167 -5.10 8.09 7.41
CA GLN A 167 -6.53 8.04 7.07
C GLN A 167 -7.13 6.66 7.34
N THR A 168 -8.22 6.62 8.09
CA THR A 168 -9.02 5.41 8.28
C THR A 168 -9.95 5.25 7.09
N VAL A 169 -9.78 4.15 6.34
CA VAL A 169 -10.60 3.83 5.17
C VAL A 169 -11.59 2.72 5.53
N LEU A 170 -12.86 2.99 5.28
CA LEU A 170 -13.97 2.06 5.46
C LEU A 170 -14.10 1.19 4.20
N PRO A 171 -13.78 -0.11 4.27
CA PRO A 171 -13.84 -0.97 3.09
C PRO A 171 -15.29 -1.21 2.68
N MET A 172 -15.57 -1.13 1.38
CA MET A 172 -16.91 -1.40 0.85
C MET A 172 -17.25 -2.90 0.94
N PRO A 173 -18.51 -3.27 1.18
CA PRO A 173 -18.92 -4.67 1.19
C PRO A 173 -18.78 -5.30 -0.21
N PRO A 174 -18.47 -6.60 -0.28
CA PRO A 174 -18.59 -7.37 -1.51
C PRO A 174 -19.99 -7.23 -2.12
N GLY A 175 -20.07 -7.10 -3.45
CA GLY A 175 -21.36 -7.01 -4.16
C GLY A 175 -22.01 -5.63 -4.10
N ILE A 176 -21.36 -4.60 -3.53
CA ILE A 176 -21.88 -3.23 -3.48
C ILE A 176 -22.28 -2.69 -4.86
N ASP A 177 -21.63 -3.14 -5.93
CA ASP A 177 -21.94 -2.71 -7.30
C ASP A 177 -23.39 -3.03 -7.71
N LYS A 178 -24.01 -4.04 -7.07
CA LYS A 178 -25.41 -4.46 -7.31
C LYS A 178 -26.43 -3.72 -6.44
N ILE A 179 -26.01 -2.81 -5.55
CA ILE A 179 -26.90 -2.22 -4.54
C ILE A 179 -28.10 -1.46 -5.12
N TYR A 180 -27.90 -0.84 -6.30
CA TYR A 180 -28.96 -0.12 -7.00
C TYR A 180 -30.01 -1.09 -7.55
N ASP A 181 -29.56 -2.16 -8.20
CA ASP A 181 -30.42 -3.20 -8.79
C ASP A 181 -31.19 -3.95 -7.70
N ALA A 182 -30.50 -4.38 -6.64
CA ALA A 182 -31.12 -5.07 -5.50
C ALA A 182 -32.19 -4.20 -4.82
N SER A 183 -31.95 -2.89 -4.72
CA SER A 183 -32.94 -1.96 -4.18
C SER A 183 -34.15 -1.75 -5.10
N LEU A 184 -33.96 -1.86 -6.42
CA LEU A 184 -35.05 -1.76 -7.39
C LEU A 184 -35.90 -3.04 -7.36
N GLN A 185 -35.27 -4.20 -7.41
CA GLN A 185 -35.92 -5.52 -7.33
C GLN A 185 -36.76 -5.67 -6.05
N PHE A 186 -36.24 -5.23 -4.90
CA PHE A 186 -37.01 -5.23 -3.65
C PHE A 186 -38.30 -4.40 -3.76
N ARG A 187 -38.25 -3.26 -4.45
CA ARG A 187 -39.43 -2.39 -4.64
C ARG A 187 -40.43 -3.00 -5.63
N GLU A 188 -39.94 -3.53 -6.74
CA GLU A 188 -40.77 -4.14 -7.79
C GLU A 188 -41.48 -5.41 -7.31
N SER A 189 -40.82 -6.20 -6.47
CA SER A 189 -41.39 -7.39 -5.84
C SER A 189 -42.32 -7.10 -4.66
N GLY A 190 -42.58 -5.82 -4.33
CA GLY A 190 -43.40 -5.43 -3.18
C GLY A 190 -42.81 -5.86 -1.84
N GLY A 191 -41.49 -6.03 -1.76
CA GLY A 191 -40.76 -6.46 -0.56
C GLY A 191 -40.61 -7.98 -0.40
N ALA A 192 -40.98 -8.78 -1.40
CA ALA A 192 -40.86 -10.24 -1.35
C ALA A 192 -39.43 -10.74 -1.64
N GLU A 193 -38.69 -10.06 -2.52
CA GLU A 193 -37.34 -10.47 -2.91
C GLU A 193 -36.26 -9.64 -2.22
N VAL A 194 -35.49 -10.28 -1.34
CA VAL A 194 -34.33 -9.70 -0.66
C VAL A 194 -33.09 -10.48 -1.07
N ASP A 195 -32.06 -9.78 -1.54
CA ASP A 195 -30.74 -10.38 -1.72
C ASP A 195 -30.10 -10.57 -0.34
N LEU A 196 -30.33 -11.76 0.24
CA LEU A 196 -29.83 -12.12 1.57
C LEU A 196 -28.30 -12.10 1.64
N GLY A 197 -27.62 -12.41 0.55
CA GLY A 197 -26.15 -12.39 0.48
C GLY A 197 -25.61 -10.97 0.55
N LEU A 198 -26.20 -10.06 -0.23
CA LEU A 198 -25.87 -8.63 -0.20
C LEU A 198 -26.23 -8.01 1.16
N LYS A 199 -27.42 -8.29 1.68
CA LYS A 199 -27.84 -7.80 3.01
C LYS A 199 -26.85 -8.23 4.10
N SER A 200 -26.51 -9.51 4.17
CA SER A 200 -25.56 -10.03 5.17
C SER A 200 -24.17 -9.41 5.02
N SER A 201 -23.72 -9.19 3.77
CA SER A 201 -22.44 -8.54 3.48
C SER A 201 -22.41 -7.09 3.97
N ILE A 202 -23.50 -6.34 3.75
CA ILE A 202 -23.67 -4.98 4.23
C ILE A 202 -23.65 -4.93 5.77
N GLU A 203 -24.41 -5.81 6.42
CA GLU A 203 -24.48 -5.91 7.89
C GLU A 203 -23.10 -6.18 8.49
N GLY A 204 -22.34 -7.11 7.90
CA GLY A 204 -20.96 -7.38 8.29
C GLY A 204 -20.04 -6.17 8.10
N SER A 205 -20.19 -5.42 7.02
CA SER A 205 -19.43 -4.17 6.80
C SER A 205 -19.79 -3.09 7.81
N VAL A 206 -21.06 -2.93 8.19
CA VAL A 206 -21.46 -1.97 9.25
C VAL A 206 -20.79 -2.30 10.57
N LEU A 207 -20.78 -3.58 10.98
CA LEU A 207 -20.06 -4.02 12.18
C LEU A 207 -18.56 -3.68 12.12
N GLN A 208 -17.93 -3.97 10.97
CA GLN A 208 -16.52 -3.67 10.77
C GLN A 208 -16.25 -2.17 10.84
N TRP A 209 -17.10 -1.34 10.23
CA TRP A 209 -16.97 0.12 10.26
C TRP A 209 -17.14 0.67 11.67
N THR A 210 -18.05 0.11 12.45
CA THR A 210 -18.20 0.45 13.87
C THR A 210 -16.91 0.17 14.64
N SER A 211 -16.27 -0.98 14.45
CA SER A 211 -14.98 -1.26 15.09
C SER A 211 -13.93 -0.23 14.68
N LEU A 212 -13.77 0.04 13.38
CA LEU A 212 -12.73 0.96 12.88
C LEU A 212 -12.95 2.40 13.38
N CYS A 213 -14.20 2.84 13.42
CA CYS A 213 -14.53 4.18 13.92
C CYS A 213 -14.31 4.25 15.44
N ASN A 214 -14.68 3.21 16.20
CA ASN A 214 -14.38 3.15 17.63
C ASN A 214 -12.88 3.22 17.90
N ASP A 215 -12.05 2.51 17.13
CA ASP A 215 -10.59 2.60 17.26
C ASP A 215 -10.09 4.04 17.10
N VAL A 216 -10.64 4.79 16.13
CA VAL A 216 -10.32 6.21 15.95
C VAL A 216 -10.86 7.06 17.10
N LEU A 217 -12.11 6.85 17.51
CA LEU A 217 -12.75 7.63 18.57
C LEU A 217 -12.03 7.46 19.92
N GLN A 218 -11.44 6.30 20.19
CA GLN A 218 -10.69 6.02 21.42
C GLN A 218 -9.24 6.54 21.41
N GLN A 219 -8.72 7.02 20.27
CA GLN A 219 -7.38 7.62 20.22
C GLN A 219 -7.31 8.87 21.11
N THR A 220 -6.20 9.00 21.83
CA THR A 220 -5.93 10.14 22.73
C THR A 220 -4.54 10.71 22.45
N SER A 221 -4.32 11.98 22.81
CA SER A 221 -3.01 12.60 22.63
C SER A 221 -1.94 12.01 23.57
N GLU A 222 -2.34 11.28 24.62
CA GLU A 222 -1.46 10.55 25.52
C GLU A 222 -0.60 9.50 24.82
N GLU A 223 -1.01 9.04 23.64
CA GLU A 223 -0.21 8.13 22.81
C GLU A 223 1.17 8.72 22.46
N ALA A 224 1.28 10.05 22.36
CA ALA A 224 2.57 10.72 22.13
C ALA A 224 3.49 10.70 23.36
N LEU A 225 2.96 10.41 24.55
CA LEU A 225 3.72 10.24 25.80
C LEU A 225 4.11 8.78 26.04
N ALA A 226 3.64 7.86 25.18
CA ALA A 226 3.99 6.46 25.28
C ALA A 226 5.49 6.23 25.08
N HIS A 227 5.99 5.08 25.55
CA HIS A 227 7.37 4.63 25.32
C HIS A 227 8.48 5.55 25.88
N GLY A 228 8.15 6.47 26.80
CA GLY A 228 9.13 7.37 27.41
C GLY A 228 9.60 8.49 26.48
N GLU A 229 8.81 8.81 25.46
CA GLU A 229 9.03 9.99 24.62
C GLU A 229 8.72 11.28 25.39
N ASN A 230 9.42 12.36 25.04
CA ASN A 230 9.23 13.69 25.63
C ASN A 230 8.75 14.66 24.55
N PRO A 231 7.48 14.54 24.09
CA PRO A 231 6.95 15.41 23.05
C PRO A 231 6.87 16.86 23.52
N THR A 232 7.09 17.80 22.60
CA THR A 232 6.82 19.22 22.84
C THR A 232 5.33 19.51 22.71
N PRO A 233 4.83 20.67 23.18
CA PRO A 233 3.41 21.03 23.03
C PRO A 233 2.90 20.99 21.58
N ILE A 234 3.79 21.12 20.59
CA ILE A 234 3.49 20.98 19.15
C ILE A 234 2.83 19.62 18.83
N ALA A 235 3.14 18.56 19.58
CA ALA A 235 2.53 17.25 19.40
C ALA A 235 1.00 17.28 19.59
N GLU A 236 0.50 18.06 20.55
CA GLU A 236 -0.94 18.22 20.81
C GLU A 236 -1.65 18.84 19.59
N PHE A 237 -1.04 19.86 18.98
CA PHE A 237 -1.56 20.47 17.76
C PHE A 237 -1.62 19.48 16.61
N ASN A 238 -0.55 18.70 16.41
CA ASN A 238 -0.46 17.72 15.33
C ASN A 238 -1.48 16.59 15.53
N PHE A 239 -1.69 16.15 16.77
CA PHE A 239 -2.70 15.16 17.12
C PHE A 239 -4.09 15.66 16.73
N TRP A 240 -4.53 16.81 17.23
CA TRP A 240 -5.89 17.31 16.98
C TRP A 240 -6.15 17.65 15.51
N ASN A 241 -5.17 18.23 14.82
CA ASN A 241 -5.29 18.48 13.37
C ASN A 241 -5.38 17.16 12.58
N SER A 242 -4.59 16.14 12.93
CA SER A 242 -4.64 14.84 12.26
C SER A 242 -5.94 14.10 12.56
N ARG A 243 -6.38 14.11 13.82
CA ARG A 243 -7.66 13.54 14.27
C ARG A 243 -8.83 14.17 13.54
N LEU A 244 -8.90 15.50 13.49
CA LEU A 244 -9.95 16.23 12.77
C LEU A 244 -9.98 15.84 11.29
N LYS A 245 -8.82 15.88 10.62
CA LYS A 245 -8.71 15.52 9.20
C LYS A 245 -9.14 14.08 8.94
N ASN A 246 -8.78 13.15 9.83
CA ASN A 246 -9.17 11.75 9.70
C ASN A 246 -10.69 11.57 9.88
N LEU A 247 -11.27 12.18 10.91
CA LEU A 247 -12.72 12.12 11.16
C LEU A 247 -13.54 12.74 10.02
N GLU A 248 -13.11 13.89 9.47
CA GLU A 248 -13.74 14.48 8.29
C GLU A 248 -13.65 13.55 7.07
N SER A 249 -12.51 12.87 6.89
CA SER A 249 -12.34 11.86 5.84
C SER A 249 -13.25 10.64 6.02
N ILE A 250 -13.54 10.22 7.26
CA ILE A 250 -14.52 9.16 7.55
C ILE A 250 -15.93 9.64 7.24
N PHE A 251 -16.27 10.86 7.66
CA PHE A 251 -17.57 11.46 7.38
C PHE A 251 -17.85 11.61 5.88
N ASP A 252 -16.85 11.99 5.09
CA ASP A 252 -16.98 12.05 3.63
C ASP A 252 -17.22 10.66 3.01
N GLN A 253 -16.62 9.60 3.56
CA GLN A 253 -16.90 8.22 3.14
C GLN A 253 -18.35 7.82 3.44
N PHE A 254 -18.92 8.21 4.58
CA PHE A 254 -20.36 8.00 4.86
C PHE A 254 -21.28 8.73 3.88
N ARG A 255 -20.80 9.80 3.23
CA ARG A 255 -21.56 10.57 2.25
C ARG A 255 -21.53 9.97 0.84
N ASP A 256 -20.72 8.94 0.60
CA ASP A 256 -20.66 8.24 -0.68
C ASP A 256 -22.08 7.76 -1.10
N PRO A 257 -22.51 8.01 -2.35
CA PRO A 257 -23.83 7.62 -2.83
C PRO A 257 -24.16 6.13 -2.63
N ARG A 258 -23.16 5.25 -2.74
CA ARG A 258 -23.31 3.81 -2.53
C ARG A 258 -23.58 3.51 -1.07
N VAL A 259 -22.90 4.19 -0.15
CA VAL A 259 -23.13 4.05 1.31
C VAL A 259 -24.53 4.52 1.68
N LYS A 260 -24.97 5.68 1.14
CA LYS A 260 -26.35 6.15 1.31
C LYS A 260 -27.36 5.11 0.82
N LYS A 261 -27.11 4.50 -0.33
CA LYS A 261 -27.99 3.47 -0.89
C LYS A 261 -28.00 2.20 -0.03
N MET A 262 -26.85 1.83 0.53
CA MET A 262 -26.69 0.75 1.50
C MET A 262 -27.57 0.96 2.74
N ILE A 263 -27.55 2.16 3.32
CA ILE A 263 -28.34 2.52 4.50
C ILE A 263 -29.85 2.44 4.18
N LEU A 264 -30.25 2.96 3.01
CA LEU A 264 -31.63 2.83 2.54
C LEU A 264 -32.04 1.36 2.35
N TYR A 265 -31.14 0.51 1.88
CA TYR A 265 -31.42 -0.93 1.73
C TYR A 265 -31.58 -1.63 3.08
N LEU A 266 -30.77 -1.28 4.08
CA LEU A 266 -30.94 -1.77 5.46
C LEU A 266 -32.27 -1.32 6.06
N GLU A 267 -32.70 -0.09 5.78
CA GLU A 267 -34.01 0.43 6.21
C GLU A 267 -35.16 -0.30 5.53
N LEU A 268 -35.11 -0.47 4.21
CA LEU A 268 -36.12 -1.20 3.43
C LEU A 268 -36.29 -2.65 3.92
N THR A 269 -35.18 -3.30 4.29
CA THR A 269 -35.17 -4.70 4.73
C THR A 269 -35.30 -4.86 6.25
N ASN A 270 -35.64 -3.79 6.98
CA ASN A 270 -35.77 -3.74 8.44
C ASN A 270 -34.60 -4.39 9.19
N SER A 271 -33.36 -4.09 8.77
CA SER A 271 -32.16 -4.62 9.42
C SER A 271 -31.92 -3.97 10.78
N SER A 272 -31.62 -4.79 11.78
CA SER A 272 -31.21 -4.31 13.12
C SER A 272 -29.88 -3.54 13.10
N TYR A 273 -29.03 -3.76 12.08
CA TYR A 273 -27.74 -3.08 11.97
C TYR A 273 -27.85 -1.61 11.55
N LEU A 274 -29.03 -1.16 11.10
CA LEU A 274 -29.27 0.25 10.83
C LEU A 274 -29.06 1.13 12.07
N SER A 275 -29.45 0.64 13.26
CA SER A 275 -29.24 1.38 14.51
C SER A 275 -27.75 1.52 14.84
N CYS A 276 -26.98 0.44 14.64
CA CYS A 276 -25.52 0.45 14.81
C CYS A 276 -24.86 1.50 13.92
N PHE A 277 -25.25 1.56 12.63
CA PHE A 277 -24.77 2.61 11.72
C PHE A 277 -25.14 4.02 12.20
N LYS A 278 -26.39 4.23 12.64
CA LYS A 278 -26.85 5.55 13.12
C LYS A 278 -26.07 6.01 14.35
N CYS A 279 -25.82 5.12 15.31
CA CYS A 279 -25.02 5.42 16.50
C CYS A 279 -23.61 5.86 16.10
N ILE A 280 -22.88 5.05 15.32
CA ILE A 280 -21.50 5.39 14.98
C ILE A 280 -21.40 6.66 14.11
N PHE A 281 -22.38 6.90 13.24
CA PHE A 281 -22.46 8.15 12.48
C PHE A 281 -22.61 9.37 13.40
N GLN A 282 -23.46 9.28 14.43
CA GLN A 282 -23.64 10.34 15.42
C GLN A 282 -22.35 10.57 16.22
N ASP A 283 -21.69 9.51 16.66
CA ASP A 283 -20.44 9.60 17.44
C ASP A 283 -19.33 10.27 16.62
N VAL A 284 -19.18 9.90 15.33
CA VAL A 284 -18.22 10.54 14.43
C VAL A 284 -18.54 12.02 14.23
N VAL A 285 -19.81 12.40 14.04
CA VAL A 285 -20.21 13.80 13.90
C VAL A 285 -19.90 14.60 15.18
N ALA A 286 -20.20 14.04 16.35
CA ALA A 286 -19.90 14.67 17.63
C ALA A 286 -18.38 14.89 17.80
N ALA A 287 -17.57 13.87 17.50
CA ALA A 287 -16.11 13.96 17.56
C ALA A 287 -15.52 14.97 16.57
N ILE A 288 -16.13 15.17 15.40
CA ILE A 288 -15.73 16.22 14.46
C ILE A 288 -15.97 17.60 15.06
N LEU A 289 -17.14 17.83 15.67
CA LEU A 289 -17.46 19.12 16.29
C LEU A 289 -16.50 19.44 17.42
N GLU A 290 -16.26 18.47 18.30
CA GLU A 290 -15.26 18.57 19.38
C GLU A 290 -13.86 18.89 18.83
N ALA A 291 -13.38 18.12 17.87
CA ALA A 291 -12.05 18.32 17.30
C ALA A 291 -11.92 19.67 16.57
N LYS A 292 -12.99 20.18 15.96
CA LYS A 292 -13.02 21.52 15.35
C LYS A 292 -12.87 22.61 16.40
N ASP A 293 -13.64 22.51 17.49
CA ASP A 293 -13.59 23.48 18.58
C ASP A 293 -12.20 23.49 19.23
N ILE A 294 -11.65 22.32 19.54
CA ILE A 294 -10.31 22.21 20.13
C ILE A 294 -9.24 22.77 19.19
N CYS A 295 -9.26 22.43 17.90
CA CYS A 295 -8.35 23.00 16.91
C CYS A 295 -8.45 24.53 16.84
N MET A 296 -9.67 25.09 16.93
CA MET A 296 -9.90 26.53 16.95
C MET A 296 -9.24 27.19 18.17
N TYR A 297 -9.42 26.64 19.38
CA TYR A 297 -8.83 27.18 20.60
C TYR A 297 -7.31 27.00 20.63
N LEU A 298 -6.80 25.83 20.23
CA LEU A 298 -5.35 25.60 20.14
C LEU A 298 -4.70 26.61 19.20
N LYS A 299 -5.30 26.87 18.02
CA LYS A 299 -4.76 27.86 17.07
C LYS A 299 -4.53 29.24 17.69
N ALA A 300 -5.36 29.67 18.65
CA ALA A 300 -5.17 30.94 19.35
C ALA A 300 -3.94 30.93 20.28
N VAL A 301 -3.63 29.79 20.90
CA VAL A 301 -2.50 29.63 21.84
C VAL A 301 -1.17 29.42 21.12
N ARG A 302 -1.19 28.88 19.91
CA ARG A 302 0.01 28.52 19.12
C ARG A 302 1.12 29.59 19.09
N PRO A 303 0.85 30.87 18.81
CA PRO A 303 1.92 31.88 18.73
C PRO A 303 2.65 32.10 20.06
N HIS A 304 1.97 31.87 21.19
CA HIS A 304 2.56 32.00 22.52
C HIS A 304 3.52 30.85 22.83
N ILE A 305 3.17 29.64 22.38
CA ILE A 305 4.02 28.46 22.52
C ILE A 305 5.25 28.57 21.61
N GLU A 306 5.07 28.97 20.35
CA GLU A 306 6.18 29.17 19.42
C GLU A 306 7.15 30.24 19.94
N LYS A 307 6.64 31.33 20.54
CA LYS A 307 7.48 32.34 21.19
C LYS A 307 8.26 31.81 22.40
N LEU A 308 7.68 30.88 23.17
CA LEU A 308 8.33 30.27 24.31
C LEU A 308 9.46 29.33 23.85
N ASP A 309 9.23 28.55 22.80
CA ASP A 309 10.25 27.67 22.21
C ASP A 309 11.43 28.46 21.60
N GLU A 310 11.18 29.67 21.09
CA GLU A 310 12.21 30.57 20.55
C GLU A 310 12.99 31.34 21.62
N SER A 311 12.48 31.40 22.86
CA SER A 311 13.14 32.16 23.93
C SER A 311 14.32 31.38 24.52
N GLU A 312 15.49 32.02 24.56
CA GLU A 312 16.66 31.46 25.26
C GLU A 312 16.38 31.40 26.76
N PHE A 313 16.69 30.27 27.39
CA PHE A 313 16.67 30.16 28.84
C PHE A 313 17.71 31.13 29.42
N LEU A 314 17.26 32.04 30.29
CA LEU A 314 18.16 32.90 31.05
C LEU A 314 19.00 32.00 31.96
N GLU A 315 20.29 31.84 31.65
CA GLU A 315 21.24 31.16 32.53
C GLU A 315 21.26 31.88 33.89
N THR A 316 20.89 31.16 34.95
CA THR A 316 20.99 31.62 36.34
C THR A 316 21.83 30.65 37.15
#